data_AF-A0A0A0D669-F1
#
_entry.id   AF-A0A0A0D669-F1
#
_cell.length_a   1.000
_cell.length_b   1.000
_cell.length_c   1.000
_cell.angle_alpha   90.00
_cell.angle_beta   90.00
_cell.angle_gamma   90.00
#
_symmetry.space_group_name_H-M   'P 1'
#
loop_
_entity.id
_entity.type
_entity.pdbx_description
1 polymer ?
#
loop_
_entity_poly.entity_id
_entity_poly.type
_entity_poly.pdbx_seq_one_letter_code
_entity_poly.pdbx_strand_id
1 'polypeptide(L)'
;MRIYISSDIEGVAGVVTPQQGQPGNGEYERARRLMTEEVNAAIEGALEGGATEILVNDAHGPMTNLLPELLHPAAEVIQGKPKPLNMFCGLDAGHAAVFCLGYHARASEQGVLAHTTNGFAFRAVRLNGRPLGEAGIYGAYAGSLGVPVAMVSGDDRCVAELREHFPEAEFV
;
A
#
# COMPACT_ATOMS: atom_id res chain seq x y z
N MET A 1 0.80 -10.03 18.26
CA MET A 1 0.17 -10.07 16.92
C MET A 1 1.04 -9.26 15.97
N ARG A 2 1.46 -9.83 14.83
CA ARG A 2 2.34 -9.14 13.87
C ARG A 2 1.53 -8.58 12.71
N ILE A 3 1.58 -7.27 12.50
CA ILE A 3 0.87 -6.58 11.42
C ILE A 3 1.86 -6.17 10.34
N TYR A 4 1.49 -6.44 9.09
CA TYR A 4 2.23 -5.99 7.91
C TYR A 4 1.52 -4.79 7.28
N ILE A 5 2.26 -3.75 6.93
CA ILE A 5 1.75 -2.58 6.24
C ILE A 5 2.49 -2.44 4.91
N SER A 6 1.76 -2.46 3.80
CA SER A 6 2.27 -2.02 2.50
C SER A 6 1.77 -0.59 2.26
N SER A 7 2.66 0.34 1.94
CA SER A 7 2.32 1.75 1.77
C SER A 7 2.70 2.26 0.38
N ASP A 8 1.71 2.79 -0.32
CA ASP A 8 1.84 3.40 -1.63
C ASP A 8 1.46 4.89 -1.56
N ILE A 9 1.76 5.70 -2.58
CA ILE A 9 1.61 7.17 -2.47
C ILE A 9 0.40 7.72 -3.23
N GLU A 10 -0.01 7.09 -4.31
CA GLU A 10 -1.00 7.63 -5.25
C GLU A 10 -2.37 7.84 -4.60
N GLY A 11 -2.75 6.94 -3.68
CA GLY A 11 -4.01 6.98 -2.95
C GLY A 11 -3.94 7.67 -1.60
N VAL A 12 -2.79 8.24 -1.21
CA VAL A 12 -2.66 8.98 0.06
C VAL A 12 -3.56 10.21 0.04
N ALA A 13 -4.23 10.48 1.16
CA ALA A 13 -5.10 11.64 1.27
C ALA A 13 -4.36 12.96 0.98
N GLY A 14 -4.82 13.69 -0.04
CA GLY A 14 -4.19 14.93 -0.51
C GLY A 14 -3.24 14.77 -1.70
N VAL A 15 -3.00 13.55 -2.18
CA VAL A 15 -2.31 13.28 -3.46
C VAL A 15 -3.33 13.26 -4.60
N VAL A 16 -3.11 14.11 -5.61
CA VAL A 16 -4.05 14.35 -6.71
C VAL A 16 -3.37 14.49 -8.08
N THR A 17 -2.05 14.57 -8.13
CA THR A 17 -1.28 14.77 -9.36
C THR A 17 -0.01 13.91 -9.40
N PRO A 18 0.45 13.44 -10.57
CA PRO A 18 1.66 12.62 -10.67
C PRO A 18 2.91 13.28 -10.07
N GLN A 19 2.96 14.62 -10.05
CA GLN A 19 4.08 15.37 -9.48
C GLN A 19 4.31 15.05 -8.00
N GLN A 20 3.24 14.75 -7.25
CA GLN A 20 3.31 14.39 -5.83
C GLN A 20 3.91 12.99 -5.60
N GLY A 21 3.91 12.12 -6.61
CA GLY A 21 4.57 10.81 -6.55
C GLY A 21 5.99 10.79 -7.13
N GLN A 22 6.55 11.94 -7.57
CA GLN A 22 7.83 11.97 -8.28
C GLN A 22 8.93 12.69 -7.49
N PRO A 23 10.05 12.01 -7.13
CA PRO A 23 11.14 12.63 -6.39
C PRO A 23 11.71 13.89 -7.05
N GLY A 24 12.29 14.77 -6.22
CA GLY A 24 13.04 15.96 -6.68
C GLY A 24 12.22 17.24 -6.79
N ASN A 25 11.05 17.31 -6.17
CA ASN A 25 10.22 18.52 -6.15
C ASN A 25 9.48 18.71 -4.82
N GLY A 26 9.04 19.95 -4.54
CA GLY A 26 8.41 20.29 -3.25
C GLY A 26 7.05 19.64 -2.99
N GLU A 27 6.28 19.33 -4.04
CA GLU A 27 4.99 18.66 -3.89
C GLU A 27 5.18 17.19 -3.48
N TYR A 28 6.23 16.54 -3.98
CA TYR A 28 6.64 15.21 -3.51
C TYR A 28 7.09 15.22 -2.05
N GLU A 29 7.88 16.21 -1.63
CA GLU A 29 8.29 16.33 -0.21
C GLU A 29 7.09 16.53 0.73
N ARG A 30 6.04 17.22 0.27
CA ARG A 30 4.77 17.32 1.02
C ARG A 30 4.02 16.00 1.03
N ALA A 31 3.89 15.34 -0.12
CA ALA A 31 3.16 14.07 -0.25
C ALA A 31 3.78 12.95 0.59
N ARG A 32 5.11 12.81 0.61
CA ARG A 32 5.77 11.78 1.41
C ARG A 32 5.64 11.99 2.93
N ARG A 33 5.47 13.25 3.38
CA ARG A 33 5.14 13.57 4.77
C ARG A 33 3.72 13.10 5.10
N LEU A 34 2.74 13.42 4.25
CA LEU A 34 1.36 12.93 4.39
C LEU A 34 1.32 11.39 4.39
N MET A 35 2.05 10.74 3.47
CA MET A 35 2.17 9.28 3.42
C MET A 35 2.73 8.71 4.74
N THR A 36 3.75 9.34 5.31
CA THR A 36 4.34 8.89 6.59
C THR A 36 3.36 9.10 7.75
N GLU A 37 2.62 10.22 7.77
CA GLU A 37 1.59 10.50 8.78
C GLU A 37 0.42 9.52 8.68
N GLU A 38 -0.03 9.16 7.49
CA GLU A 38 -1.09 8.16 7.27
C GLU A 38 -0.65 6.76 7.73
N VAL A 39 0.60 6.38 7.43
CA VAL A 39 1.20 5.15 7.95
C VAL A 39 1.29 5.16 9.48
N ASN A 40 1.68 6.29 10.09
CA ASN A 40 1.73 6.42 11.55
C ASN A 40 0.35 6.26 12.19
N ALA A 41 -0.70 6.83 11.60
CA ALA A 41 -2.06 6.67 12.10
C ALA A 41 -2.51 5.19 12.06
N ALA A 42 -2.16 4.46 11.00
CA ALA A 42 -2.44 3.02 10.93
C ALA A 42 -1.61 2.20 11.93
N ILE A 43 -0.36 2.60 12.19
CA ILE A 43 0.49 1.99 13.23
C ILE A 43 -0.13 2.19 14.61
N GLU A 44 -0.55 3.41 14.94
CA GLU A 44 -1.22 3.72 16.22
C GLU A 44 -2.49 2.88 16.39
N GLY A 45 -3.36 2.83 15.38
CA GLY A 45 -4.55 1.99 15.40
C GLY A 45 -4.24 0.49 15.54
N ALA A 46 -3.18 0.00 14.88
CA ALA A 46 -2.74 -1.39 15.03
C ALA A 46 -2.29 -1.69 16.47
N LEU A 47 -1.51 -0.80 17.08
CA LEU A 47 -1.04 -0.93 18.46
C LEU A 47 -2.20 -0.91 19.46
N GLU A 48 -3.16 0.00 19.28
CA GLU A 48 -4.39 0.03 20.07
C GLU A 48 -5.21 -1.25 19.90
N GLY A 49 -5.20 -1.84 18.70
CA GLY A 49 -5.76 -3.16 18.39
C GLY A 49 -4.97 -4.36 18.94
N GLY A 50 -3.87 -4.13 19.67
CA GLY A 50 -3.06 -5.18 20.30
C GLY A 50 -1.95 -5.76 19.42
N ALA A 51 -1.57 -5.08 18.33
CA ALA A 51 -0.35 -5.41 17.60
C ALA A 51 0.87 -5.25 18.53
N THR A 52 1.81 -6.19 18.40
CA THR A 52 3.06 -6.20 19.19
C THR A 52 4.29 -6.02 18.33
N GLU A 53 4.15 -6.23 17.02
CA GLU A 53 5.22 -6.13 16.03
C GLU A 53 4.60 -5.59 14.74
N ILE A 54 5.25 -4.59 14.14
CA ILE A 54 4.75 -3.92 12.94
C ILE A 54 5.89 -3.80 11.94
N LEU A 55 5.66 -4.36 10.76
CA LEU A 55 6.57 -4.27 9.63
C LEU A 55 5.93 -3.41 8.55
N VAL A 56 6.61 -2.34 8.16
CA VAL A 56 6.17 -1.41 7.12
C VAL A 56 7.03 -1.58 5.88
N ASN A 57 6.41 -1.76 4.73
CA ASN A 57 7.07 -1.78 3.44
C ASN A 57 6.69 -0.55 2.62
N ASP A 58 7.71 0.18 2.20
CA ASP A 58 7.56 1.28 1.25
C ASP A 58 7.38 0.68 -0.16
N ALA A 59 6.22 0.92 -0.78
CA ALA A 59 5.80 0.23 -1.99
C ALA A 59 5.76 1.13 -3.24
N HIS A 60 5.96 2.43 -3.09
CA HIS A 60 5.87 3.38 -4.20
C HIS A 60 7.20 3.58 -4.94
N GLY A 61 7.19 3.64 -6.28
CA GLY A 61 8.29 4.22 -7.07
C GLY A 61 9.69 3.68 -6.71
N PRO A 62 10.65 4.49 -6.23
CA PRO A 62 11.98 4.02 -5.81
C PRO A 62 11.99 3.29 -4.45
N MET A 63 10.87 3.30 -3.73
CA MET A 63 10.64 2.71 -2.40
C MET A 63 11.44 3.36 -1.29
N THR A 64 11.71 4.66 -1.40
CA THR A 64 12.48 5.46 -0.43
C THR A 64 11.71 6.73 -0.02
N ASN A 65 10.39 6.60 0.12
CA ASN A 65 9.42 7.66 0.30
C ASN A 65 9.08 7.88 1.79
N LEU A 66 8.90 6.82 2.58
CA LEU A 66 8.71 6.97 4.02
C LEU A 66 9.90 7.69 4.65
N LEU A 67 9.64 8.53 5.66
CA LEU A 67 10.64 9.33 6.36
C LEU A 67 11.00 8.64 7.69
N PRO A 68 12.13 7.91 7.80
CA PRO A 68 12.44 7.14 9.01
C PRO A 68 12.51 7.98 10.29
N GLU A 69 12.93 9.24 10.18
CA GLU A 69 12.99 10.17 11.30
C GLU A 69 11.62 10.66 11.80
N LEU A 70 10.55 10.46 11.01
CA LEU A 70 9.17 10.78 11.38
C LEU A 70 8.29 9.54 11.56
N LEU A 71 8.77 8.36 11.15
CA LEU A 71 8.03 7.12 11.27
C LEU A 71 7.89 6.71 12.74
N HIS A 72 6.74 6.15 13.09
CA HIS A 72 6.44 5.73 14.44
C HIS A 72 7.49 4.70 14.94
N PRO A 73 8.11 4.91 16.12
CA PRO A 73 9.30 4.16 16.56
C PRO A 73 9.05 2.68 16.87
N ALA A 74 7.78 2.25 16.98
CA ALA A 74 7.42 0.85 17.14
C ALA A 74 7.46 0.03 15.84
N ALA A 75 7.64 0.68 14.69
CA ALA A 75 7.67 0.00 13.40
C ALA A 75 9.11 -0.27 12.93
N GLU A 76 9.30 -1.42 12.29
CA GLU A 76 10.45 -1.68 11.43
C GLU A 76 10.07 -1.35 9.98
N VAL A 77 10.99 -0.77 9.22
CA VAL A 77 10.70 -0.32 7.84
C VAL A 77 11.64 -0.93 6.81
N ILE A 78 11.06 -1.36 5.69
CA ILE A 78 11.76 -1.87 4.51
C ILE A 78 11.72 -0.81 3.40
N GLN A 79 12.90 -0.29 3.03
CA GLN A 79 13.06 0.73 1.99
C GLN A 79 14.09 0.33 0.93
N GLY A 80 13.96 0.95 -0.24
CA GLY A 80 14.85 0.83 -1.39
C GLY A 80 14.45 -0.27 -2.37
N LYS A 81 15.19 -0.34 -3.49
CA LYS A 81 15.14 -1.39 -4.51
C LYS A 81 16.56 -1.89 -4.80
N PRO A 82 16.74 -3.16 -5.23
CA PRO A 82 15.71 -4.17 -5.48
C PRO A 82 15.23 -4.89 -4.20
N LYS A 83 13.98 -5.33 -4.19
CA LYS A 83 13.38 -6.11 -3.09
C LYS A 83 12.67 -7.37 -3.60
N PRO A 84 12.86 -8.55 -2.96
CA PRO A 84 12.03 -9.72 -3.22
C PRO A 84 10.55 -9.38 -3.04
N LEU A 85 9.70 -9.83 -3.96
CA LEU A 85 8.24 -9.57 -3.92
C LEU A 85 7.83 -8.09 -3.87
N ASN A 86 8.77 -7.17 -4.13
CA ASN A 86 8.48 -5.78 -4.47
C ASN A 86 7.58 -5.09 -3.42
N MET A 87 6.29 -4.84 -3.71
CA MET A 87 5.36 -4.15 -2.80
C MET A 87 5.02 -4.97 -1.56
N PHE A 88 5.18 -6.30 -1.58
CA PHE A 88 4.90 -7.18 -0.44
C PHE A 88 6.19 -7.82 0.13
N CYS A 89 7.32 -7.12 0.03
CA CYS A 89 8.59 -7.57 0.58
C CYS A 89 8.53 -7.75 2.10
N GLY A 90 8.97 -8.91 2.60
CA GLY A 90 9.02 -9.21 4.04
C GLY A 90 7.72 -9.81 4.59
N LEU A 91 6.64 -9.86 3.81
CA LEU A 91 5.44 -10.59 4.20
C LEU A 91 5.70 -12.10 4.25
N ASP A 92 5.23 -12.74 5.32
CA ASP A 92 5.25 -14.18 5.51
C ASP A 92 3.99 -14.67 6.25
N ALA A 93 3.82 -15.98 6.37
CA ALA A 93 2.68 -16.61 7.05
C ALA A 93 2.64 -16.38 8.58
N GLY A 94 3.66 -15.75 9.17
CA GLY A 94 3.68 -15.36 10.58
C GLY A 94 2.96 -14.04 10.87
N HIS A 95 2.59 -13.30 9.83
CA HIS A 95 1.79 -12.08 9.95
C HIS A 95 0.31 -12.43 10.16
N ALA A 96 -0.34 -11.68 11.03
CA ALA A 96 -1.76 -11.87 11.34
C ALA A 96 -2.67 -11.18 10.32
N ALA A 97 -2.22 -10.07 9.73
CA ALA A 97 -2.97 -9.32 8.72
C ALA A 97 -2.05 -8.39 7.91
N VAL A 98 -2.55 -7.98 6.74
CA VAL A 98 -1.98 -6.95 5.88
C VAL A 98 -2.87 -5.71 5.86
N PHE A 99 -2.27 -4.53 6.00
CA PHE A 99 -2.89 -3.24 5.68
C PHE A 99 -2.27 -2.70 4.39
N CYS A 100 -3.11 -2.36 3.41
CA CYS A 100 -2.71 -1.74 2.14
C CYS A 100 -3.05 -0.25 2.18
N LEU A 101 -2.07 0.62 2.44
CA LEU A 101 -2.31 2.05 2.64
C LEU A 101 -1.92 2.87 1.41
N GLY A 102 -2.71 3.89 1.10
CA GLY A 102 -2.48 4.81 0.00
C GLY A 102 -2.55 4.17 -1.39
N TYR A 103 -3.33 3.08 -1.53
CA TYR A 103 -3.47 2.35 -2.79
C TYR A 103 -4.44 3.02 -3.75
N HIS A 104 -4.29 2.72 -5.04
CA HIS A 104 -5.06 3.32 -6.11
C HIS A 104 -5.75 2.29 -7.02
N ALA A 105 -6.72 2.75 -7.81
CA ALA A 105 -7.42 1.92 -8.80
C ALA A 105 -6.46 1.36 -9.88
N ARG A 106 -6.83 0.23 -10.47
CA ARG A 106 -6.03 -0.45 -11.50
C ARG A 106 -5.95 0.33 -12.82
N ALA A 107 -5.02 -0.10 -13.69
CA ALA A 107 -4.87 0.43 -15.03
C ALA A 107 -6.16 0.33 -15.87
N SER A 108 -6.39 1.35 -16.69
CA SER A 108 -7.57 1.49 -17.57
C SER A 108 -8.92 1.66 -16.87
N GLU A 109 -8.94 1.91 -15.56
CA GLU A 109 -10.14 2.29 -14.81
C GLU A 109 -10.17 3.78 -14.49
N GLN A 110 -11.31 4.26 -13.99
CA GLN A 110 -11.39 5.57 -13.37
C GLN A 110 -10.76 5.50 -11.97
N GLY A 111 -10.01 6.52 -11.60
CA GLY A 111 -9.39 6.65 -10.27
C GLY A 111 -8.21 7.62 -10.33
N VAL A 112 -7.91 8.26 -9.20
CA VAL A 112 -6.76 9.16 -9.12
C VAL A 112 -5.50 8.36 -9.37
N LEU A 113 -4.72 8.77 -10.38
CA LEU A 113 -3.43 8.16 -10.74
C LEU A 113 -3.51 6.64 -11.06
N ALA A 114 -4.66 6.18 -11.55
CA ALA A 114 -4.94 4.78 -11.81
C ALA A 114 -3.93 4.12 -12.76
N HIS A 115 -3.24 3.08 -12.28
CA HIS A 115 -2.29 2.29 -13.06
C HIS A 115 -2.05 0.90 -12.44
N THR A 116 -1.13 0.11 -12.99
CA THR A 116 -0.74 -1.19 -12.41
C THR A 116 0.71 -1.52 -12.74
N THR A 117 1.55 -1.60 -11.71
CA THR A 117 3.00 -1.82 -11.67
C THR A 117 3.80 -0.82 -12.50
N ASN A 118 3.61 -0.84 -13.81
CA ASN A 118 4.19 0.09 -14.75
C ASN A 118 3.09 0.55 -15.70
N GLY A 119 2.56 1.75 -15.45
CA GLY A 119 1.45 2.34 -16.21
C GLY A 119 1.76 2.54 -17.71
N PHE A 120 3.03 2.54 -18.12
CA PHE A 120 3.42 2.58 -19.53
C PHE A 120 3.38 1.21 -20.21
N ALA A 121 3.54 0.13 -19.44
CA ALA A 121 3.66 -1.23 -19.97
C ALA A 121 2.35 -2.02 -19.89
N PHE A 122 1.54 -1.78 -18.87
CA PHE A 122 0.38 -2.62 -18.57
C PHE A 122 -0.93 -1.85 -18.73
N ARG A 123 -1.74 -2.33 -19.68
CA ARG A 123 -3.16 -1.94 -19.78
C ARG A 123 -4.05 -2.69 -18.80
N ALA A 124 -3.69 -3.95 -18.52
CA ALA A 124 -4.36 -4.81 -17.55
C ALA A 124 -3.41 -5.94 -17.13
N VAL A 125 -3.51 -6.34 -15.87
CA VAL A 125 -2.90 -7.57 -15.34
C VAL A 125 -4.02 -8.48 -14.88
N ARG A 126 -3.92 -9.79 -15.15
CA ARG A 126 -4.98 -10.76 -14.84
C ARG A 126 -4.45 -11.94 -14.06
N LEU A 127 -5.14 -12.31 -12.98
CA LEU A 127 -4.94 -13.58 -12.27
C LEU A 127 -6.18 -14.45 -12.48
N ASN A 128 -6.00 -15.66 -13.01
CA ASN A 128 -7.09 -16.57 -13.37
C ASN A 128 -8.20 -15.91 -14.21
N GLY A 129 -7.80 -15.07 -15.18
CA GLY A 129 -8.71 -14.34 -16.07
C GLY A 129 -9.33 -13.07 -15.47
N ARG A 130 -9.26 -12.87 -14.14
CA ARG A 130 -9.81 -11.69 -13.46
C ARG A 130 -8.82 -10.51 -13.52
N PRO A 131 -9.23 -9.33 -13.99
CA PRO A 131 -8.37 -8.14 -13.98
C PRO A 131 -8.17 -7.67 -12.54
N LEU A 132 -6.93 -7.33 -12.18
CA LEU A 132 -6.57 -6.87 -10.84
C LEU A 132 -5.59 -5.71 -10.92
N GLY A 133 -5.77 -4.74 -10.02
CA GLY A 133 -4.74 -3.78 -9.65
C GLY A 133 -3.71 -4.35 -8.68
N GLU A 134 -2.82 -3.49 -8.22
CA GLU A 134 -1.68 -3.87 -7.38
C GLU A 134 -2.11 -4.48 -6.06
N ALA A 135 -3.01 -3.82 -5.33
CA ALA A 135 -3.58 -4.37 -4.09
C ALA A 135 -4.21 -5.75 -4.31
N GLY A 136 -4.90 -5.97 -5.43
CA GLY A 136 -5.50 -7.26 -5.77
C GLY A 136 -4.45 -8.35 -6.04
N ILE A 137 -3.40 -8.04 -6.81
CA ILE A 137 -2.32 -8.96 -7.15
C ILE A 137 -1.56 -9.38 -5.88
N TYR A 138 -1.16 -8.40 -5.08
CA TYR A 138 -0.38 -8.67 -3.88
C TYR A 138 -1.22 -9.20 -2.72
N GLY A 139 -2.49 -8.80 -2.62
CA GLY A 139 -3.44 -9.40 -1.69
C GLY A 139 -3.73 -10.87 -2.01
N ALA A 140 -3.74 -11.26 -3.30
CA ALA A 140 -3.81 -12.68 -3.67
C ALA A 140 -2.55 -13.44 -3.22
N TYR A 141 -1.37 -12.81 -3.25
CA TYR A 141 -0.16 -13.38 -2.67
C TYR A 141 -0.26 -13.54 -1.14
N ALA A 142 -0.75 -12.53 -0.42
CA ALA A 142 -1.00 -12.64 1.03
C ALA A 142 -1.97 -13.77 1.37
N GLY A 143 -3.06 -13.88 0.61
CA GLY A 143 -4.02 -14.98 0.74
C GLY A 143 -3.38 -16.36 0.51
N SER A 144 -2.40 -16.48 -0.39
CA SER A 144 -1.65 -17.74 -0.59
C SER A 144 -0.78 -18.13 0.62
N LEU A 145 -0.43 -17.17 1.49
CA LEU A 145 0.26 -17.39 2.74
C LEU A 145 -0.70 -17.61 3.93
N GLY A 146 -2.01 -17.50 3.71
CA GLY A 146 -3.02 -17.53 4.77
C GLY A 146 -3.14 -16.22 5.56
N VAL A 147 -2.58 -15.12 5.04
CA VAL A 147 -2.63 -13.80 5.70
C VAL A 147 -3.74 -12.97 5.06
N PRO A 148 -4.78 -12.56 5.81
CA PRO A 148 -5.85 -11.74 5.28
C PRO A 148 -5.42 -10.28 5.06
N VAL A 149 -5.95 -9.64 4.01
CA VAL A 149 -5.96 -8.18 3.91
C VAL A 149 -7.08 -7.69 4.83
N ALA A 150 -6.74 -6.95 5.88
CA ALA A 150 -7.69 -6.50 6.89
C ALA A 150 -8.04 -5.01 6.76
N MET A 151 -7.23 -4.24 6.06
CA MET A 151 -7.47 -2.81 5.84
C MET A 151 -6.96 -2.39 4.46
N VAL A 152 -7.71 -1.51 3.80
CA VAL A 152 -7.27 -0.79 2.61
C VAL A 152 -7.60 0.70 2.74
N SER A 153 -6.64 1.59 2.49
CA SER A 153 -6.91 3.02 2.25
C SER A 153 -6.62 3.40 0.81
N GLY A 154 -7.43 4.31 0.26
CA GLY A 154 -7.30 4.79 -1.11
C GLY A 154 -8.48 5.66 -1.55
N ASP A 155 -8.56 5.96 -2.85
CA ASP A 155 -9.70 6.70 -3.40
C ASP A 155 -10.98 5.84 -3.49
N ASP A 156 -12.12 6.49 -3.76
CA ASP A 156 -13.43 5.82 -3.85
C ASP A 156 -13.44 4.72 -4.91
N ARG A 157 -12.61 4.84 -5.95
CA ARG A 157 -12.47 3.89 -7.04
C ARG A 157 -11.64 2.67 -6.66
N CYS A 158 -10.54 2.86 -5.94
CA CYS A 158 -9.76 1.80 -5.32
C CYS A 158 -10.64 0.97 -4.38
N VAL A 159 -11.39 1.64 -3.48
CA VAL A 159 -12.31 0.97 -2.55
C VAL A 159 -13.38 0.17 -3.30
N ALA A 160 -14.03 0.78 -4.30
CA ALA A 160 -15.06 0.10 -5.08
C ALA A 160 -14.51 -1.14 -5.82
N GLU A 161 -13.28 -1.07 -6.33
CA GLU A 161 -12.60 -2.20 -6.98
C GLU A 161 -12.34 -3.35 -5.99
N LEU A 162 -11.87 -3.04 -4.78
CA LEU A 162 -11.29 -4.04 -3.88
C LEU A 162 -12.30 -4.67 -2.92
N ARG A 163 -13.50 -4.10 -2.74
CA ARG A 163 -14.55 -4.64 -1.87
C ARG A 163 -14.95 -6.09 -2.19
N GLU A 164 -15.02 -6.45 -3.47
CA GLU A 164 -15.33 -7.84 -3.86
C GLU A 164 -14.15 -8.79 -3.53
N HIS A 165 -12.92 -8.28 -3.58
CA HIS A 165 -11.71 -9.06 -3.36
C HIS A 165 -11.40 -9.28 -1.87
N PHE A 166 -11.69 -8.28 -1.03
CA PHE A 166 -11.42 -8.30 0.40
C PHE A 166 -12.70 -7.94 1.18
N PRO A 167 -13.71 -8.84 1.23
CA PRO A 167 -15.02 -8.53 1.81
C PRO A 167 -14.99 -8.27 3.32
N GLU A 168 -13.96 -8.78 4.02
CA GLU A 168 -13.77 -8.60 5.46
C GLU A 168 -12.80 -7.45 5.80
N ALA A 169 -12.27 -6.75 4.79
CA ALA A 169 -11.37 -5.62 5.02
C ALA A 169 -12.16 -4.37 5.41
N GLU A 170 -11.59 -3.59 6.31
CA GLU A 170 -12.03 -2.22 6.57
C GLU A 170 -11.49 -1.30 5.47
N PHE A 171 -12.34 -0.43 4.94
CA PHE A 171 -12.00 0.51 3.87
C PHE A 171 -12.10 1.95 4.39
N VAL A 172 -11.04 2.73 4.17
CA VAL A 172 -10.93 4.13 4.59
C VAL A 172 -10.66 5.04 3.40
#